data_AF-R7K5D9-F1
#
_entry.id   AF-R7K5D9-F1
#
_cell.length_a   1.000
_cell.length_b   1.000
_cell.length_c   1.000
_cell.angle_alpha   90.00
_cell.angle_beta   90.00
_cell.angle_gamma   90.00
#
_symmetry.space_group_name_H-M   'P 1'
#
loop_
_entity.id
_entity.type
_entity.pdbx_description
1 polymer ?
#
loop_
_entity_poly.entity_id
_entity_poly.type
_entity_poly.pdbx_seq_one_letter_code
_entity_poly.pdbx_strand_id
1 'polypeptide(L)'
;MRKFVEKIVIGVLSVALVLAVLGLVLSLRVLANAALVILMIAAVAFSVIQIAEYLENMQDKTKSKGLLAYMIASIIITLAIIVVSIFTFAGKLF
;
A
#
# COMPACT_ATOMS: atom_id res chain seq x y z
N MET A 1 -9.75 18.11 1.61
CA MET A 1 -8.40 17.72 1.14
C MET A 1 -8.10 16.23 1.33
N ARG A 2 -8.41 15.61 2.49
CA ARG A 2 -8.13 14.19 2.78
C ARG A 2 -8.60 13.18 1.71
N LYS A 3 -9.87 13.25 1.27
CA LYS A 3 -10.40 12.39 0.17
C LYS A 3 -9.70 12.57 -1.19
N PHE A 4 -9.12 13.74 -1.44
CA PHE A 4 -8.36 14.00 -2.68
C PHE A 4 -6.97 13.38 -2.58
N VAL A 5 -6.30 13.56 -1.44
CA VAL A 5 -5.01 12.90 -1.15
C VAL A 5 -5.14 11.39 -1.21
N GLU A 6 -6.19 10.82 -0.63
CA GLU A 6 -6.45 9.37 -0.68
C GLU A 6 -6.54 8.84 -2.12
N LYS A 7 -7.28 9.53 -3.00
CA LYS A 7 -7.36 9.18 -4.43
C LYS A 7 -6.00 9.24 -5.12
N ILE A 8 -5.18 10.24 -4.79
CA ILE A 8 -3.81 10.34 -5.31
C ILE A 8 -2.98 9.15 -4.84
N VAL A 9 -3.02 8.83 -3.54
CA VAL A 9 -2.26 7.70 -2.97
C VAL A 9 -2.68 6.38 -3.61
N ILE A 10 -3.98 6.16 -3.84
CA ILE A 10 -4.50 4.99 -4.57
C ILE A 10 -3.98 4.97 -6.02
N GLY A 11 -3.96 6.12 -6.69
CA GLY A 11 -3.38 6.25 -8.03
C GLY A 11 -1.89 5.87 -8.06
N VAL A 12 -1.11 6.39 -7.11
CA VAL A 12 0.32 6.09 -6.97
C VAL A 12 0.54 4.61 -6.66
N LEU A 13 -0.26 4.01 -5.78
CA LEU A 13 -0.22 2.57 -5.47
C LEU A 13 -0.44 1.72 -6.74
N SER A 14 -1.44 2.06 -7.54
CA SER A 14 -1.75 1.35 -8.78
C SER A 14 -0.59 1.43 -9.79
N VAL A 15 -0.06 2.64 -10.01
CA VAL A 15 1.06 2.86 -10.94
C VAL A 15 2.33 2.16 -10.45
N ALA A 16 2.66 2.27 -9.16
CA ALA A 16 3.84 1.63 -8.58
C ALA A 16 3.74 0.11 -8.65
N LEU A 17 2.55 -0.47 -8.48
CA LEU A 17 2.33 -1.90 -8.59
C LEU A 17 2.57 -2.38 -10.03
N VAL A 18 2.02 -1.67 -11.02
CA VAL A 18 2.24 -1.98 -12.44
C VAL A 18 3.72 -1.89 -12.80
N LEU A 19 4.41 -0.83 -12.36
CA LEU A 19 5.85 -0.67 -12.60
C LEU A 19 6.68 -1.76 -11.93
N ALA A 20 6.32 -2.18 -10.71
CA ALA A 20 7.00 -3.27 -10.03
C ALA A 20 6.83 -4.59 -10.79
N VAL A 21 5.61 -4.91 -11.22
CA VAL A 21 5.33 -6.11 -12.03
C VAL A 21 6.08 -6.06 -13.36
N LEU A 22 6.06 -4.93 -14.07
CA LEU A 22 6.80 -4.77 -15.33
C LEU A 22 8.31 -4.90 -15.13
N GLY A 23 8.86 -4.29 -14.08
CA GLY A 23 10.27 -4.43 -13.73
C GLY A 23 10.67 -5.88 -13.49
N LEU A 24 9.82 -6.67 -12.83
CA LEU A 24 10.04 -8.09 -12.59
C LEU A 24 9.93 -8.91 -13.89
N VAL A 25 8.87 -8.71 -14.68
CA VAL A 25 8.61 -9.45 -15.93
C VAL A 25 9.72 -9.21 -16.97
N LEU A 26 10.20 -7.97 -17.07
CA LEU A 26 11.27 -7.59 -18.00
C LEU A 26 12.68 -7.86 -17.45
N SER A 27 12.80 -8.46 -16.25
CA SER A 27 14.07 -8.70 -15.56
C SER A 27 14.90 -7.42 -15.29
N LEU A 28 14.24 -6.26 -15.27
CA LEU A 28 14.84 -4.95 -14.98
C LEU A 28 14.87 -4.72 -13.47
N ARG A 29 15.90 -5.28 -12.81
CA ARG A 29 16.07 -5.20 -11.34
C ARG A 29 16.00 -3.78 -10.80
N VAL A 30 16.60 -2.81 -11.50
CA VAL A 30 16.62 -1.41 -11.06
C VAL A 30 15.20 -0.82 -11.05
N LEU A 31 14.41 -1.09 -12.10
CA LEU A 31 13.04 -0.62 -12.20
C LEU A 31 12.14 -1.28 -11.14
N ALA A 32 12.25 -2.61 -10.99
CA ALA A 32 11.50 -3.36 -9.99
C ALA A 32 11.77 -2.83 -8.58
N ASN A 33 13.06 -2.66 -8.23
CA ASN A 33 13.46 -2.19 -6.90
C ASN A 33 12.97 -0.75 -6.64
N ALA A 34 13.12 0.16 -7.60
CA ALA A 34 12.64 1.53 -7.46
C ALA A 34 11.10 1.58 -7.30
N ALA A 35 10.38 0.81 -8.12
CA ALA A 35 8.92 0.74 -8.04
C ALA A 35 8.44 0.12 -6.72
N LEU A 36 9.12 -0.91 -6.20
CA LEU A 36 8.81 -1.51 -4.91
C LEU A 36 9.03 -0.55 -3.74
N VAL A 37 10.07 0.30 -3.78
CA VAL A 37 10.28 1.34 -2.77
C VAL A 37 9.12 2.34 -2.77
N ILE A 38 8.71 2.81 -3.95
CA ILE A 38 7.57 3.73 -4.09
C ILE A 38 6.28 3.04 -3.59
N LEU A 39 6.09 1.77 -3.94
CA LEU A 39 4.93 0.97 -3.52
C LEU A 39 4.87 0.83 -2.00
N MET A 40 6.01 0.56 -1.34
CA MET A 40 6.09 0.48 0.12
C MET A 40 5.70 1.80 0.79
N ILE A 41 6.26 2.92 0.33
CA ILE A 41 5.98 4.25 0.89
C ILE A 41 4.48 4.58 0.72
N ALA A 42 3.93 4.35 -0.47
CA ALA A 42 2.53 4.61 -0.76
C ALA A 42 1.58 3.71 0.06
N ALA A 43 1.94 2.44 0.29
CA ALA A 43 1.16 1.52 1.11
C ALA A 43 1.13 1.96 2.58
N VAL A 44 2.28 2.37 3.13
CA VAL A 44 2.35 2.90 4.49
C VAL A 44 1.51 4.18 4.62
N ALA A 45 1.63 5.11 3.68
CA ALA A 45 0.82 6.33 3.68
C ALA A 45 -0.69 6.02 3.64
N PHE A 46 -1.10 5.05 2.82
CA PHE A 46 -2.49 4.62 2.74
C PHE A 46 -2.99 4.00 4.05
N SER A 47 -2.18 3.15 4.68
CA SER A 47 -2.53 2.55 5.98
C SER A 47 -2.70 3.62 7.06
N VAL A 48 -1.82 4.62 7.13
CA VAL A 48 -1.95 5.75 8.07
C VAL A 48 -3.25 6.54 7.82
N ILE A 49 -3.61 6.80 6.55
CA ILE A 49 -4.87 7.49 6.21
C ILE A 49 -6.08 6.69 6.71
N GLN A 50 -6.06 5.36 6.56
CA GLN A 50 -7.16 4.49 7.01
C GLN A 50 -7.25 4.42 8.54
N ILE A 51 -6.12 4.34 9.24
CA ILE A 51 -6.08 4.38 10.71
C ILE A 51 -6.66 5.71 11.21
N ALA A 52 -6.26 6.83 10.59
CA ALA A 52 -6.81 8.14 10.93
C ALA A 52 -8.33 8.21 10.68
N GLU A 53 -8.82 7.60 9.59
CA GLU A 53 -10.27 7.56 9.33
C GLU A 53 -11.02 6.80 10.39
N TYR A 54 -10.47 5.66 10.79
CA TYR A 54 -11.09 4.82 11.78
C TYR A 54 -11.16 5.54 13.14
N LEU A 55 -10.06 6.17 13.57
CA LEU A 55 -10.00 6.94 14.81
C LEU A 55 -11.00 8.11 14.81
N GLU A 56 -11.11 8.87 13.71
CA GLU A 56 -12.06 9.98 13.59
C GLU A 56 -13.53 9.52 13.65
N ASN A 57 -13.83 8.30 13.21
CA ASN A 57 -15.20 7.77 13.13
C ASN A 57 -15.53 6.72 14.22
N MET A 58 -14.66 6.54 15.22
CA MET A 58 -14.87 5.54 16.29
C MET A 58 -16.15 5.77 17.10
N GLN A 59 -16.63 7.01 17.21
CA GLN A 59 -17.84 7.34 17.97
C GLN A 59 -19.14 6.92 17.25
N ASP A 60 -19.11 6.73 15.94
CA ASP A 60 -20.29 6.35 15.14
C ASP A 60 -20.31 4.83 14.92
N LYS A 61 -21.03 4.11 15.80
CA LYS A 61 -21.11 2.63 15.83
C LYS A 61 -21.57 2.00 14.50
N THR A 62 -22.27 2.76 13.65
CA THR A 62 -22.83 2.27 12.38
C THR A 62 -21.80 2.26 11.25
N LYS A 63 -20.91 3.26 11.23
CA LYS A 63 -19.79 3.36 10.27
C LYS A 63 -18.52 2.63 10.73
N SER A 64 -18.34 2.50 12.04
CA SER A 64 -17.13 1.97 12.67
C SER A 64 -16.77 0.54 12.25
N LYS A 65 -17.76 -0.36 12.04
CA LYS A 65 -17.48 -1.75 11.64
C LYS A 65 -16.89 -1.89 10.24
N GLY A 66 -17.39 -1.12 9.28
CA GLY A 66 -16.86 -1.13 7.91
C GLY A 66 -15.45 -0.55 7.86
N LEU A 67 -15.25 0.58 8.53
CA LEU A 67 -13.94 1.24 8.63
C LEU A 67 -12.90 0.38 9.36
N LEU A 68 -13.30 -0.39 10.38
CA LEU A 68 -12.45 -1.40 11.01
C LEU A 68 -11.95 -2.44 10.01
N ALA A 69 -12.86 -3.01 9.23
CA ALA A 69 -12.53 -4.04 8.25
C ALA A 69 -11.57 -3.49 7.18
N TYR A 70 -11.82 -2.27 6.70
CA TYR A 70 -10.92 -1.59 5.76
C TYR A 70 -9.53 -1.36 6.38
N MET A 71 -9.47 -0.83 7.60
CA MET A 71 -8.20 -0.58 8.28
C MET A 71 -7.38 -1.86 8.43
N ILE A 72 -8.01 -2.94 8.91
CA ILE A 72 -7.36 -4.25 9.07
C ILE A 72 -6.86 -4.76 7.71
N ALA A 73 -7.69 -4.71 6.67
CA ALA A 73 -7.30 -5.12 5.32
C ALA A 73 -6.10 -4.29 4.81
N SER A 74 -6.10 -2.97 5.02
CA SER A 74 -5.01 -2.09 4.61
C SER A 74 -3.68 -2.43 5.29
N ILE A 75 -3.73 -2.77 6.59
CA ILE A 75 -2.55 -3.17 7.36
C ILE A 75 -2.00 -4.50 6.84
N ILE A 76 -2.87 -5.49 6.61
CA ILE A 76 -2.49 -6.80 6.08
C ILE A 76 -1.84 -6.65 4.70
N ILE A 77 -2.45 -5.85 3.81
CA ILE A 77 -1.91 -5.58 2.46
C ILE A 77 -0.56 -4.88 2.55
N THR A 78 -0.43 -3.89 3.44
CA THR A 78 0.84 -3.16 3.64
C THR A 78 1.94 -4.10 4.12
N LEU A 79 1.66 -4.98 5.09
CA LEU A 79 2.59 -5.99 5.55
C LEU A 79 2.99 -6.95 4.43
N ALA A 80 2.03 -7.42 3.63
CA ALA A 80 2.32 -8.28 2.49
C ALA A 80 3.24 -7.59 1.47
N ILE A 81 2.99 -6.32 1.14
CA ILE A 81 3.84 -5.52 0.24
C ILE A 81 5.26 -5.40 0.79
N ILE A 82 5.42 -5.10 2.09
CA ILE A 82 6.73 -4.98 2.73
C ILE A 82 7.47 -6.32 2.68
N VAL A 83 6.80 -7.41 3.03
CA VAL A 83 7.40 -8.75 3.02
C VAL A 83 7.84 -9.11 1.60
N VAL A 84 6.95 -9.01 0.61
CA VAL A 84 7.28 -9.29 -0.80
C VAL A 84 8.46 -8.44 -1.26
N SER A 85 8.45 -7.14 -0.95
CA SER A 85 9.54 -6.22 -1.30
C SER A 85 10.87 -6.67 -0.70
N ILE A 86 10.91 -7.02 0.59
CA ILE A 86 12.12 -7.50 1.27
C ILE A 86 12.63 -8.79 0.63
N PHE A 87 11.74 -9.75 0.35
CA PHE A 87 12.12 -11.01 -0.30
C PHE A 87 12.63 -10.80 -1.73
N THR A 88 12.06 -9.85 -2.46
CA THR A 88 12.58 -9.44 -3.78
C THR A 88 13.95 -8.78 -3.66
N PHE A 89 14.15 -7.87 -2.70
CA PHE A 89 15.46 -7.25 -2.44
C PHE A 89 16.53 -8.25 -2.03
N ALA A 90 16.15 -9.26 -1.24
CA ALA A 90 17.04 -10.33 -0.82
C ALA A 90 17.36 -11.34 -1.94
N GLY A 91 16.78 -11.20 -3.13
CA GLY A 91 16.93 -12.15 -4.24
C GLY A 91 16.39 -13.54 -3.93
N LYS A 92 15.43 -13.64 -2.99
CA LYS A 92 14.82 -14.90 -2.55
C LYS A 92 13.52 -15.24 -3.25
N LEU A 93 12.95 -14.28 -3.98
CA LEU A 93 11.70 -14.44 -4.73
C LEU A 93 11.92 -14.64 -6.24
N PHE A 94 13.06 -14.17 -6.78
CA PHE A 94 13.43 -14.22 -8.20
C PHE A 94 14.94 -14.26 -8.37
#